data_AF-A0AAD9D7X4-F1
#
_entry.id   AF-A0AAD9D7X4-F1
#
_cell.length_a   1.000
_cell.length_b   1.000
_cell.length_c   1.000
_cell.angle_alpha   90.00
_cell.angle_beta   90.00
_cell.angle_gamma   90.00
#
_symmetry.space_group_name_H-M   'P 1'
#
loop_
_entity.id
_entity.type
_entity.pdbx_description
1 polymer ?
#
loop_
_entity_poly.entity_id
_entity_poly.type
_entity_poly.pdbx_seq_one_letter_code
_entity_poly.pdbx_strand_id
1 'polypeptide(L)'
;MMLANETDENNHHDGAITVYTPSSTDLVIHDPERFHFLSPKSNIRQFESEVLKRQAEYSSRISDLEGRLALFHARLAIESAERGREHASTMEDFVNVPLEEAMIRSLQKIETDFVRPIMDHKRADDLQQQQQQQQQQQQQQQQQQQQQQQQQQQQQQQQESDVTENSLPNIVSIERRANLLEAQMNHHNHVTLFQSRRKNFDTIDELGRQKLQPSLALEMTKADKREGGLIRRFEAAAGEYTRRLAELQAARVASLGYIQKEITALDLRDATRIESHLAEIKKLKDMVLEEREISG
;
A
#
# COMPACT_ATOMS: atom_id res chain seq x y z
N MET A 1 37.61 6.70 2.23
CA MET A 1 36.53 6.27 3.14
C MET A 1 36.18 4.85 2.73
N MET A 2 36.71 3.87 3.46
CA MET A 2 36.46 2.45 3.25
C MET A 2 35.18 2.07 3.99
N LEU A 3 34.19 1.55 3.27
CA LEU A 3 33.00 0.93 3.86
C LEU A 3 33.28 -0.57 3.98
N ALA A 4 33.42 -1.04 5.22
CA ALA A 4 33.51 -2.44 5.56
C ALA A 4 32.11 -3.05 5.45
N ASN A 5 31.98 -4.11 4.64
CA ASN A 5 30.83 -5.00 4.62
C ASN A 5 30.98 -5.99 5.79
N GLU A 6 30.16 -5.82 6.83
CA GLU A 6 29.92 -6.86 7.82
C GLU A 6 28.93 -7.87 7.23
N THR A 7 29.44 -9.05 6.91
CA THR A 7 28.66 -10.26 6.61
C THR A 7 28.33 -10.95 7.93
N ASP A 8 27.08 -10.83 8.39
CA ASP A 8 26.53 -11.64 9.47
C ASP A 8 26.28 -13.07 8.98
N GLU A 9 27.20 -13.97 9.31
CA GLU A 9 27.01 -15.42 9.23
C GLU A 9 26.07 -15.86 10.34
N ASN A 10 24.77 -15.88 10.03
CA ASN A 10 23.73 -16.39 10.91
C ASN A 10 23.74 -17.92 10.93
N ASN A 11 24.59 -18.46 11.80
CA ASN A 11 24.82 -19.88 12.05
C ASN A 11 23.54 -20.53 12.62
N HIS A 12 22.70 -21.09 11.74
CA HIS A 12 21.56 -21.93 12.12
C HIS A 12 22.06 -23.26 12.70
N HIS A 13 22.18 -23.32 14.02
CA HIS A 13 22.24 -24.58 14.74
C HIS A 13 20.85 -25.23 14.72
N ASP A 14 20.65 -26.11 13.72
CA ASP A 14 19.62 -27.15 13.74
C ASP A 14 19.94 -28.12 14.89
N GLY A 15 19.52 -27.75 16.09
CA GLY A 15 19.46 -28.62 17.25
C GLY A 15 18.36 -29.65 17.04
N ALA A 16 18.69 -30.75 16.37
CA ALA A 16 17.83 -31.93 16.32
C ALA A 16 17.56 -32.39 17.75
N ILE A 17 16.37 -32.09 18.27
CA ILE A 17 15.87 -32.60 19.54
C ILE A 17 15.64 -34.09 19.36
N THR A 18 16.61 -34.90 19.76
CA THR A 18 16.46 -36.35 19.89
C THR A 18 15.51 -36.63 21.04
N VAL A 19 14.23 -36.81 20.72
CA VAL A 19 13.22 -37.28 21.67
C VAL A 19 13.59 -38.72 22.03
N TYR A 20 14.22 -38.89 23.21
CA TYR A 20 14.40 -40.20 23.82
C TYR A 20 13.01 -40.74 24.19
N THR A 21 12.50 -41.68 23.40
CA THR A 21 11.39 -42.53 23.80
C THR A 21 11.95 -43.65 24.68
N PRO A 22 11.71 -43.65 26.01
CA PRO A 22 12.14 -44.76 26.84
C PRO A 22 11.40 -46.02 26.40
N SER A 23 12.18 -47.02 25.94
CA SER A 23 11.71 -48.36 25.62
C SER A 23 11.13 -49.00 26.88
N SER A 24 9.80 -48.97 26.95
CA SER A 24 8.96 -49.55 27.99
C SER A 24 8.99 -51.08 27.94
N THR A 25 9.98 -51.72 28.56
CA THR A 25 9.93 -53.19 28.77
C THR A 25 10.38 -53.71 30.14
N ASP A 26 10.94 -52.90 31.05
CA ASP A 26 11.31 -53.39 32.39
C ASP A 26 10.49 -52.72 33.50
N LEU A 27 9.17 -52.93 33.48
CA LEU A 27 8.32 -52.72 34.65
C LEU A 27 8.35 -53.99 35.49
N VAL A 28 9.28 -54.04 36.44
CA VAL A 28 9.29 -54.99 37.56
C VAL A 28 7.96 -54.84 38.29
N ILE A 29 7.07 -55.82 38.13
CA ILE A 29 5.79 -55.91 38.82
C ILE A 29 6.10 -56.17 40.31
N HIS A 30 6.19 -55.09 41.08
CA HIS A 30 6.24 -55.17 42.53
C HIS A 30 4.86 -55.58 43.06
N ASP A 31 4.91 -56.49 44.02
CA ASP A 31 3.83 -57.12 44.78
C ASP A 31 2.62 -56.19 45.06
N PRO A 32 1.43 -56.47 44.48
CA PRO A 32 0.25 -55.62 44.60
C PRO A 32 -0.34 -55.53 46.01
N GLU A 33 0.08 -56.39 46.95
CA GLU A 33 -0.44 -56.38 48.32
C GLU A 33 0.21 -55.33 49.23
N ARG A 34 1.33 -54.71 48.81
CA ARG A 34 2.05 -53.75 49.66
C ARG A 34 1.42 -52.35 49.74
N PHE A 35 0.42 -52.06 48.92
CA PHE A 35 -0.28 -50.77 48.89
C PHE A 35 -1.69 -50.85 49.50
N HIS A 36 -1.79 -51.19 50.79
CA HIS A 36 -3.04 -51.11 51.57
C HIS A 36 -3.63 -49.69 51.72
N PHE A 37 -2.96 -48.65 51.18
CA PHE A 37 -3.50 -47.29 51.13
C PHE A 37 -4.64 -47.13 50.11
N LEU A 38 -4.77 -48.06 49.15
CA LEU A 38 -5.87 -48.12 48.18
C LEU A 38 -7.10 -48.86 48.74
N SER A 39 -7.42 -48.62 50.01
CA SER A 39 -8.70 -49.06 50.56
C SER A 39 -9.85 -48.48 49.71
N PRO A 40 -10.90 -49.26 49.39
CA PRO A 40 -12.07 -48.79 48.63
C PRO A 40 -12.81 -47.59 49.25
N LYS A 41 -12.46 -47.23 50.49
CA LYS A 41 -12.99 -46.07 51.22
C LYS A 41 -12.06 -44.84 51.19
N SER A 42 -10.98 -44.85 50.42
CA SER A 42 -10.04 -43.73 50.34
C SER A 42 -10.64 -42.57 49.52
N ASN A 43 -10.33 -41.33 49.93
CA ASN A 43 -10.71 -40.07 49.26
C ASN A 43 -10.15 -39.93 47.83
N ILE A 44 -9.40 -40.93 47.36
CA ILE A 44 -8.76 -40.98 46.04
C ILE A 44 -9.81 -40.90 44.92
N ARG A 45 -10.95 -41.59 45.07
CA ARG A 45 -12.04 -41.52 44.07
C ARG A 45 -12.67 -40.12 43.98
N GLN A 46 -12.76 -39.41 45.11
CA GLN A 46 -13.26 -38.02 45.12
C GLN A 46 -12.26 -37.11 44.41
N PHE A 47 -10.98 -37.20 44.75
CA PHE A 47 -9.92 -36.43 44.09
C PHE A 47 -9.87 -36.70 42.57
N GLU A 48 -9.93 -37.98 42.15
CA GLU A 48 -9.98 -38.36 40.74
C GLU A 48 -11.18 -37.72 40.03
N SER A 49 -12.37 -37.75 40.66
CA SER A 49 -13.57 -37.12 40.10
C SER A 49 -13.43 -35.58 40.00
N GLU A 50 -12.79 -34.93 40.97
CA GLU A 50 -12.54 -33.49 40.96
C GLU A 50 -11.53 -33.09 39.89
N VAL A 51 -10.48 -33.89 39.71
CA VAL A 51 -9.48 -33.67 38.65
C VAL A 51 -10.12 -33.80 37.28
N LEU A 52 -10.93 -34.85 37.04
CA LEU A 52 -11.65 -35.02 35.79
C LEU A 52 -12.65 -33.89 35.54
N LYS A 53 -13.34 -33.42 36.58
CA LYS A 53 -14.24 -32.27 36.48
C LYS A 53 -13.50 -30.99 36.08
N ARG A 54 -12.39 -30.67 36.75
CA ARG A 54 -11.56 -29.50 36.41
C ARG A 54 -10.98 -29.61 35.01
N GLN A 55 -10.55 -30.81 34.61
CA GLN A 55 -10.07 -31.04 33.25
C GLN A 55 -11.17 -30.75 32.22
N ALA A 56 -12.39 -31.23 32.44
CA ALA A 56 -13.52 -30.93 31.56
C ALA A 56 -13.86 -29.43 31.52
N GLU A 57 -13.83 -28.74 32.66
CA GLU A 57 -14.03 -27.29 32.74
C GLU A 57 -12.97 -26.51 31.97
N TYR A 58 -11.68 -26.88 32.10
CA TYR A 58 -10.61 -26.24 31.34
C TYR A 58 -10.70 -26.53 29.85
N SER A 59 -10.99 -27.77 29.45
CA SER A 59 -11.20 -28.10 28.04
C SER A 59 -12.35 -27.31 27.43
N SER A 60 -13.46 -27.14 28.17
CA SER A 60 -14.58 -26.30 27.72
C SER A 60 -14.17 -24.84 27.56
N ARG A 61 -13.42 -24.29 28.52
CA ARG A 61 -12.94 -22.90 28.46
C ARG A 61 -11.93 -22.67 27.33
N ILE A 62 -11.04 -23.62 27.06
CA ILE A 62 -10.11 -23.58 25.94
C ILE A 62 -10.89 -23.56 24.62
N SER A 63 -11.87 -24.46 24.48
CA SER A 63 -12.70 -24.51 23.27
C SER A 63 -13.51 -23.22 23.04
N ASP A 64 -14.04 -22.58 24.08
CA ASP A 64 -14.68 -21.26 23.97
C ASP A 64 -13.72 -20.18 23.49
N LEU A 65 -12.50 -20.13 24.06
CA LEU A 65 -11.48 -19.17 23.66
C LEU A 65 -11.02 -19.39 22.21
N GLU A 66 -10.84 -20.65 21.79
CA GLU A 66 -10.52 -21.02 20.41
C GLU A 66 -11.64 -20.60 19.44
N GLY A 67 -12.90 -20.81 19.81
CA GLY A 67 -14.05 -20.36 19.02
C GLY A 67 -14.10 -18.84 18.86
N ARG A 68 -13.82 -18.09 19.93
CA ARG A 68 -13.75 -16.62 19.89
C ARG A 68 -12.57 -16.12 19.06
N LEU A 69 -11.43 -16.79 19.14
CA LEU A 69 -10.25 -16.48 18.33
C LEU A 69 -10.51 -16.75 16.85
N ALA A 70 -11.15 -17.87 16.51
CA ALA A 70 -11.55 -18.18 15.14
C ALA A 70 -12.54 -17.14 14.57
N LEU A 71 -13.52 -16.70 15.36
CA LEU A 71 -14.46 -15.64 14.96
C LEU A 71 -13.73 -14.31 14.69
N PHE A 72 -12.73 -13.98 15.52
CA PHE A 72 -11.92 -12.78 15.33
C PHE A 72 -11.10 -12.84 14.04
N HIS A 73 -10.45 -13.97 13.75
CA HIS A 73 -9.73 -14.17 12.49
C HIS A 73 -10.67 -14.11 11.26
N ALA A 74 -11.87 -14.70 11.35
CA ALA A 74 -12.85 -14.63 10.28
C ALA A 74 -13.29 -13.18 9.99
N ARG A 75 -13.51 -12.37 11.05
CA ARG A 75 -13.84 -10.94 10.89
C ARG A 75 -12.70 -10.15 10.26
N LEU A 76 -11.46 -10.37 10.71
CA LEU A 76 -10.29 -9.73 10.11
C LEU A 76 -10.11 -10.09 8.63
N ALA A 77 -10.37 -11.35 8.26
CA ALA A 77 -10.30 -11.78 6.87
C ALA A 77 -11.37 -11.10 6.00
N ILE A 78 -12.61 -10.98 6.50
CA ILE A 78 -13.70 -10.27 5.80
C ILE A 78 -13.35 -8.80 5.62
N GLU A 79 -12.91 -8.12 6.68
CA GLU A 79 -12.56 -6.71 6.64
C GLU A 79 -11.38 -6.44 5.69
N SER A 80 -10.37 -7.33 5.69
CA SER A 80 -9.26 -7.25 4.74
C SER A 80 -9.71 -7.44 3.30
N ALA A 81 -10.66 -8.35 3.03
CA ALA A 81 -11.22 -8.56 1.71
C ALA A 81 -12.07 -7.37 1.25
N GLU A 82 -12.83 -6.76 2.16
CA GLU A 82 -13.61 -5.54 1.91
C GLU A 82 -12.71 -4.36 1.53
N ARG A 83 -11.65 -4.10 2.30
CA ARG A 83 -10.67 -3.07 1.95
C ARG A 83 -10.01 -3.31 0.58
N GLY A 84 -9.73 -4.57 0.26
CA GLY A 84 -9.21 -4.94 -1.07
C GLY A 84 -10.19 -4.58 -2.19
N ARG A 85 -11.49 -4.83 -1.99
CA ARG A 85 -12.54 -4.45 -2.95
C ARG A 85 -12.70 -2.94 -3.07
N GLU A 86 -12.73 -2.21 -1.96
CA GLU A 86 -12.83 -0.74 -1.96
C GLU A 86 -11.63 -0.10 -2.66
N HIS A 87 -10.43 -0.61 -2.41
CA HIS A 87 -9.22 -0.14 -3.09
C HIS A 87 -9.28 -0.40 -4.60
N ALA A 88 -9.71 -1.60 -5.01
CA ALA A 88 -9.88 -1.94 -6.42
C ALA A 88 -10.93 -1.04 -7.10
N SER A 89 -12.08 -0.82 -6.46
CA SER A 89 -13.13 0.10 -6.94
C SER A 89 -12.61 1.52 -7.08
N THR A 90 -11.86 2.03 -6.10
CA THR A 90 -11.28 3.38 -6.16
C THR A 90 -10.26 3.49 -7.31
N MET A 91 -9.42 2.48 -7.51
CA MET A 91 -8.49 2.45 -8.64
C MET A 91 -9.21 2.42 -9.99
N GLU A 92 -10.31 1.68 -10.08
CA GLU A 92 -11.14 1.62 -11.28
C GLU A 92 -11.75 2.99 -11.60
N ASP A 93 -12.43 3.61 -10.63
CA ASP A 93 -13.18 4.87 -10.82
C ASP A 93 -12.28 6.08 -11.08
N PHE A 94 -11.14 6.16 -10.38
CA PHE A 94 -10.30 7.37 -10.40
C PHE A 94 -9.05 7.26 -11.26
N VAL A 95 -8.61 6.05 -11.61
CA VAL A 95 -7.40 5.84 -12.41
C VAL A 95 -7.73 5.17 -13.73
N ASN A 96 -8.33 3.98 -13.70
CA ASN A 96 -8.48 3.18 -14.91
C ASN A 96 -9.50 3.79 -15.88
N VAL A 97 -10.70 4.15 -15.40
CA VAL A 97 -11.76 4.73 -16.26
C VAL A 97 -11.32 6.07 -16.87
N PRO A 98 -10.79 7.06 -16.10
CA PRO A 98 -10.34 8.31 -16.70
C PRO A 98 -9.17 8.12 -17.69
N LEU A 99 -8.27 7.18 -17.42
CA LEU A 99 -7.16 6.87 -18.32
C LEU A 99 -7.66 6.23 -19.62
N GLU A 100 -8.59 5.28 -19.53
CA GLU A 100 -9.23 4.65 -20.69
C GLU A 100 -9.98 5.69 -21.53
N GLU A 101 -10.77 6.57 -20.90
CA GLU A 101 -11.46 7.65 -21.59
C GLU A 101 -10.48 8.61 -22.28
N ALA A 102 -9.38 8.97 -21.62
CA ALA A 102 -8.34 9.82 -22.21
C ALA A 102 -7.70 9.16 -23.43
N MET A 103 -7.45 7.84 -23.36
CA MET A 103 -6.92 7.06 -24.48
C MET A 103 -7.91 7.01 -25.64
N ILE A 104 -9.20 6.75 -25.37
CA ILE A 104 -10.27 6.76 -26.39
C ILE A 104 -10.35 8.12 -27.07
N ARG A 105 -10.35 9.22 -26.32
CA ARG A 105 -10.37 10.59 -26.89
C ARG A 105 -9.13 10.86 -27.76
N SER A 106 -7.96 10.38 -27.33
CA SER A 106 -6.73 10.52 -28.12
C SER A 106 -6.80 9.73 -29.42
N LEU A 107 -7.29 8.49 -29.38
CA LEU A 107 -7.47 7.66 -30.58
C LEU A 107 -8.49 8.27 -31.53
N GLN A 108 -9.63 8.76 -31.02
CA GLN A 108 -10.62 9.48 -31.81
C GLN A 108 -10.03 10.71 -32.48
N LYS A 109 -9.19 11.48 -31.76
CA LYS A 109 -8.54 12.66 -32.33
C LYS A 109 -7.57 12.28 -33.46
N ILE A 110 -6.80 11.20 -33.28
CA ILE A 110 -5.91 10.68 -34.33
C ILE A 110 -6.74 10.26 -35.55
N GLU A 111 -7.84 9.55 -35.32
CA GLU A 111 -8.73 9.09 -36.37
C GLU A 111 -9.36 10.28 -37.13
N THR A 112 -9.89 11.28 -36.43
CA THR A 112 -10.57 12.43 -37.05
C THR A 112 -9.63 13.40 -37.74
N ASP A 113 -8.47 13.67 -37.13
CA ASP A 113 -7.58 14.74 -37.58
C ASP A 113 -6.55 14.24 -38.61
N PHE A 114 -6.19 12.95 -38.56
CA PHE A 114 -5.15 12.38 -39.43
C PHE A 114 -5.68 11.30 -40.38
N VAL A 115 -6.40 10.30 -39.86
CA VAL A 115 -6.77 9.13 -40.68
C VAL A 115 -7.91 9.47 -41.64
N ARG A 116 -8.97 10.11 -41.16
CA ARG A 116 -10.17 10.43 -41.97
C ARG A 116 -9.88 11.35 -43.14
N PRO A 117 -9.10 12.45 -43.00
CA PRO A 117 -8.76 13.32 -44.13
C PRO A 117 -7.95 12.62 -45.21
N ILE A 118 -7.14 11.62 -44.85
CA ILE A 118 -6.37 10.82 -45.81
C ILE A 118 -7.30 9.84 -46.55
N MET A 119 -8.27 9.24 -45.84
CA MET A 119 -9.14 8.22 -46.41
C MET A 119 -10.35 8.79 -47.17
N ASP A 120 -10.82 9.99 -46.84
CA ASP A 120 -11.99 10.60 -47.47
C ASP A 120 -11.59 11.60 -48.57
N HIS A 121 -11.42 11.09 -49.79
CA HIS A 121 -10.81 11.82 -50.92
C HIS A 121 -11.59 13.08 -51.30
N LYS A 122 -12.91 13.10 -51.07
CA LYS A 122 -13.74 14.29 -51.31
C LYS A 122 -13.38 15.47 -50.39
N ARG A 123 -12.98 15.18 -49.16
CA ARG A 123 -12.60 16.22 -48.19
C ARG A 123 -11.18 16.72 -48.42
N ALA A 124 -10.31 15.86 -48.93
CA ALA A 124 -8.99 16.26 -49.41
C ALA A 124 -9.13 17.28 -50.55
N ASP A 125 -10.05 17.05 -51.50
CA ASP A 125 -10.32 18.00 -52.58
C ASP A 125 -10.86 19.35 -52.05
N ASP A 126 -11.77 19.34 -51.06
CA ASP A 126 -12.28 20.58 -50.44
C ASP A 126 -11.20 21.37 -49.70
N LEU A 127 -10.29 20.68 -48.98
CA LEU A 127 -9.14 21.34 -48.34
C LEU A 127 -8.16 21.89 -49.38
N GLN A 128 -7.98 21.18 -50.50
CA GLN A 128 -7.16 21.64 -51.61
C GLN A 128 -7.77 22.88 -52.29
N GLN A 129 -9.10 22.91 -52.43
CA GLN A 129 -9.82 24.09 -52.94
C GLN A 129 -9.76 25.27 -51.97
N GLN A 130 -9.87 25.05 -50.65
CA GLN A 130 -9.68 26.12 -49.65
C GLN A 130 -8.24 26.64 -49.64
N GLN A 131 -7.23 25.79 -49.79
CA GLN A 131 -5.85 26.24 -49.94
C GLN A 131 -5.64 27.04 -51.24
N GLN A 132 -6.30 26.67 -52.35
CA GLN A 132 -6.27 27.48 -53.57
C GLN A 132 -6.96 28.84 -53.39
N GLN A 133 -8.07 28.93 -52.65
CA GLN A 133 -8.71 30.22 -52.36
C GLN A 133 -7.87 31.10 -51.42
N GLN A 134 -7.20 30.53 -50.42
CA GLN A 134 -6.27 31.31 -49.58
C GLN A 134 -5.03 31.77 -50.35
N GLN A 135 -4.51 30.98 -51.30
CA GLN A 135 -3.45 31.44 -52.18
C GLN A 135 -3.91 32.57 -53.11
N GLN A 136 -5.16 32.56 -53.59
CA GLN A 136 -5.70 33.68 -54.36
C GLN A 136 -5.88 34.95 -53.51
N GLN A 137 -6.32 34.84 -52.24
CA GLN A 137 -6.39 36.00 -51.35
C GLN A 137 -5.00 36.54 -50.98
N GLN A 138 -4.01 35.68 -50.78
CA GLN A 138 -2.63 36.14 -50.58
C GLN A 138 -2.05 36.78 -51.86
N GLN A 139 -2.38 36.29 -53.05
CA GLN A 139 -1.98 36.98 -54.29
C GLN A 139 -2.67 38.33 -54.46
N GLN A 140 -3.94 38.49 -54.05
CA GLN A 140 -4.58 39.80 -54.05
C GLN A 140 -3.98 40.77 -53.02
N GLN A 141 -3.62 40.29 -51.82
CA GLN A 141 -2.90 41.13 -50.86
C GLN A 141 -1.48 41.48 -51.33
N GLN A 142 -0.78 40.56 -52.00
CA GLN A 142 0.51 40.87 -52.62
C GLN A 142 0.35 41.84 -53.79
N GLN A 143 -0.73 41.79 -54.57
CA GLN A 143 -0.99 42.80 -55.60
C GLN A 143 -1.33 44.18 -55.00
N GLN A 144 -2.03 44.24 -53.87
CA GLN A 144 -2.24 45.52 -53.18
C GLN A 144 -0.95 46.06 -52.55
N GLN A 145 -0.10 45.20 -51.98
CA GLN A 145 1.22 45.63 -51.53
C GLN A 145 2.15 46.00 -52.69
N GLN A 146 2.06 45.35 -53.84
CA GLN A 146 2.80 45.76 -55.04
C GLN A 146 2.26 47.06 -55.63
N GLN A 147 0.95 47.37 -55.53
CA GLN A 147 0.46 48.69 -55.93
C GLN A 147 0.91 49.79 -54.95
N GLN A 148 1.00 49.51 -53.64
CA GLN A 148 1.60 50.47 -52.71
C GLN A 148 3.11 50.61 -52.90
N GLN A 149 3.84 49.53 -53.22
CA GLN A 149 5.24 49.62 -53.59
C GLN A 149 5.46 50.26 -54.96
N GLN A 150 4.55 50.13 -55.93
CA GLN A 150 4.64 50.87 -57.20
C GLN A 150 4.34 52.37 -57.01
N GLN A 151 3.51 52.77 -56.04
CA GLN A 151 3.40 54.19 -55.71
C GLN A 151 4.65 54.74 -54.99
N GLN A 152 5.39 53.92 -54.23
CA GLN A 152 6.70 54.34 -53.70
C GLN A 152 7.84 54.24 -54.73
N GLN A 153 7.79 53.29 -55.67
CA GLN A 153 8.76 53.20 -56.76
C GLN A 153 8.50 54.21 -57.88
N GLN A 154 7.28 54.73 -58.08
CA GLN A 154 7.07 55.85 -59.01
C GLN A 154 7.68 57.19 -58.53
N GLN A 155 8.16 57.28 -57.28
CA GLN A 155 9.05 58.38 -56.87
C GLN A 155 10.55 58.06 -56.93
N GLN A 156 10.95 56.80 -57.20
CA GLN A 156 12.36 56.44 -57.41
C GLN A 156 12.70 55.98 -58.82
N GLN A 157 11.73 55.70 -59.70
CA GLN A 157 11.97 55.28 -61.08
C GLN A 157 11.77 56.38 -62.13
N GLN A 158 11.64 57.64 -61.73
CA GLN A 158 11.85 58.76 -62.67
C GLN A 158 13.33 59.02 -63.00
N GLN A 159 14.23 58.07 -62.70
CA GLN A 159 15.62 58.06 -63.17
C GLN A 159 16.05 56.78 -63.90
N GLU A 160 15.19 55.79 -64.09
CA GLU A 160 15.57 54.54 -64.77
C GLU A 160 14.45 54.02 -65.67
N SER A 161 14.01 54.87 -66.59
CA SER A 161 13.03 54.49 -67.61
C SER A 161 13.56 54.86 -68.98
N ASP A 162 14.44 54.01 -69.53
CA ASP A 162 14.51 53.80 -70.98
C ASP A 162 15.30 52.52 -71.34
N VAL A 163 14.64 51.34 -71.35
CA VAL A 163 14.85 50.28 -72.37
C VAL A 163 13.60 49.40 -72.43
N THR A 164 12.99 49.39 -73.60
CA THR A 164 11.76 48.70 -74.00
C THR A 164 11.93 47.24 -74.44
N GLU A 165 10.87 46.48 -74.17
CA GLU A 165 10.18 45.44 -74.98
C GLU A 165 10.88 44.15 -75.48
N ASN A 166 10.21 43.04 -75.13
CA ASN A 166 10.06 41.80 -75.92
C ASN A 166 11.28 40.88 -76.09
N SER A 167 12.05 40.68 -75.02
CA SER A 167 12.99 39.55 -74.95
C SER A 167 12.37 38.39 -74.18
N LEU A 168 12.33 37.21 -74.80
CA LEU A 168 12.10 35.93 -74.13
C LEU A 168 12.93 35.88 -72.84
N PRO A 169 12.38 35.35 -71.72
CA PRO A 169 12.98 35.47 -70.40
C PRO A 169 14.44 35.02 -70.44
N ASN A 170 15.34 36.00 -70.34
CA ASN A 170 16.77 35.78 -70.33
C ASN A 170 17.06 34.83 -69.16
N ILE A 171 17.80 33.75 -69.41
CA ILE A 171 18.19 32.73 -68.42
C ILE A 171 18.67 33.35 -67.09
N VAL A 172 19.38 34.48 -67.16
CA VAL A 172 19.89 35.20 -65.98
C VAL A 172 18.77 35.76 -65.09
N SER A 173 17.63 36.16 -65.69
CA SER A 173 16.46 36.63 -64.93
C SER A 173 15.73 35.50 -64.21
N ILE A 174 15.66 34.32 -64.85
CA ILE A 174 15.09 33.11 -64.24
C ILE A 174 15.98 32.66 -63.09
N GLU A 175 17.30 32.66 -63.26
CA GLU A 175 18.27 32.31 -62.22
C GLU A 175 18.16 33.25 -61.01
N ARG A 176 18.10 34.57 -61.22
CA ARG A 176 17.88 35.53 -60.13
C ARG A 176 16.58 35.28 -59.38
N ARG A 177 15.50 34.95 -60.09
CA ARG A 177 14.20 34.65 -59.49
C ARG A 177 14.23 33.32 -58.71
N ALA A 178 14.93 32.31 -59.22
CA ALA A 178 15.14 31.04 -58.54
C ALA A 178 15.93 31.23 -57.23
N ASN A 179 17.04 31.97 -57.29
CA ASN A 179 17.85 32.28 -56.11
C ASN A 179 17.08 33.08 -55.05
N LEU A 180 16.21 34.00 -55.47
CA LEU A 180 15.34 34.74 -54.55
C LEU A 180 14.32 33.83 -53.87
N LEU A 181 13.68 32.92 -54.62
CA LEU A 181 12.72 31.96 -54.07
C LEU A 181 13.40 31.01 -53.09
N GLU A 182 14.59 30.52 -53.43
CA GLU A 182 15.40 29.66 -52.56
C GLU A 182 15.75 30.39 -51.25
N ALA A 183 16.19 31.65 -51.33
CA ALA A 183 16.46 32.46 -50.14
C ALA A 183 15.21 32.66 -49.27
N GLN A 184 14.04 32.89 -49.89
CA GLN A 184 12.77 33.02 -49.18
C GLN A 184 12.34 31.71 -48.50
N MET A 185 12.48 30.57 -49.19
CA MET A 185 12.19 29.25 -48.63
C MET A 185 13.12 28.92 -47.46
N ASN A 186 14.42 29.19 -47.60
CA ASN A 186 15.40 28.98 -46.54
C ASN A 186 15.11 29.89 -45.34
N HIS A 187 14.75 31.17 -45.57
CA HIS A 187 14.33 32.07 -44.50
C HIS A 187 13.07 31.56 -43.79
N HIS A 188 12.06 31.12 -44.53
CA HIS A 188 10.83 30.59 -43.96
C HIS A 188 11.11 29.34 -43.11
N ASN A 189 11.88 28.39 -43.63
CA ASN A 189 12.21 27.15 -42.94
C ASN A 189 13.08 27.37 -41.69
N HIS A 190 14.15 28.14 -41.80
CA HIS A 190 15.13 28.26 -40.71
C HIS A 190 14.79 29.36 -39.70
N VAL A 191 14.04 30.38 -40.09
CA VAL A 191 13.70 31.50 -39.21
C VAL A 191 12.25 31.43 -38.79
N THR A 192 11.30 31.43 -39.73
CA THR A 192 9.88 31.53 -39.39
C THR A 192 9.36 30.28 -38.66
N LEU A 193 9.61 29.09 -39.22
CA LEU A 193 9.18 27.85 -38.58
C LEU A 193 9.92 27.60 -37.26
N PHE A 194 11.21 27.93 -37.18
CA PHE A 194 11.98 27.81 -35.96
C PHE A 194 11.44 28.71 -34.84
N GLN A 195 11.18 29.99 -35.14
CA GLN A 195 10.60 30.94 -34.19
C GLN A 195 9.19 30.51 -33.74
N SER A 196 8.37 30.01 -34.66
CA SER A 196 7.05 29.48 -34.35
C SER A 196 7.12 28.28 -33.41
N ARG A 197 8.01 27.31 -33.69
CA ARG A 197 8.26 26.16 -32.80
C ARG A 197 8.73 26.60 -31.42
N ARG A 198 9.68 27.55 -31.36
CA ARG A 198 10.19 28.09 -30.11
C ARG A 198 9.07 28.73 -29.28
N LYS A 199 8.26 29.59 -29.89
CA LYS A 199 7.11 30.22 -29.22
C LYS A 199 6.11 29.18 -28.69
N ASN A 200 5.87 28.11 -29.44
CA ASN A 200 4.99 27.02 -28.98
C ASN A 200 5.59 26.29 -27.76
N PHE A 201 6.90 26.00 -27.77
CA PHE A 201 7.57 25.41 -26.60
C PHE A 201 7.54 26.35 -25.39
N ASP A 202 7.81 27.64 -25.58
CA ASP A 202 7.74 28.64 -24.51
C ASP A 202 6.31 28.70 -23.93
N THR A 203 5.28 28.61 -24.78
CA THR A 203 3.87 28.58 -24.34
C THR A 203 3.55 27.32 -23.53
N ILE A 204 4.09 26.16 -23.92
CA ILE A 204 3.91 24.90 -23.18
C ILE A 204 4.64 24.95 -21.83
N ASP A 205 5.87 25.47 -21.78
CA ASP A 205 6.63 25.63 -20.54
C ASP A 205 5.92 26.58 -19.59
N GLU A 206 5.43 27.72 -20.11
CA GLU A 206 4.67 28.70 -19.31
C GLU A 206 3.39 28.08 -18.76
N LEU A 207 2.66 27.30 -19.56
CA LEU A 207 1.46 26.58 -19.11
C LEU A 207 1.80 25.55 -18.01
N GLY A 208 2.91 24.82 -18.19
CA GLY A 208 3.44 23.87 -17.21
C GLY A 208 3.72 24.53 -15.87
N ARG A 209 4.43 25.67 -15.89
CA ARG A 209 4.79 26.45 -14.70
C ARG A 209 3.60 27.14 -14.05
N GLN A 210 2.74 27.78 -14.83
CA GLN A 210 1.65 28.59 -14.28
C GLN A 210 0.46 27.76 -13.79
N LYS A 211 0.13 26.65 -14.46
CA LYS A 211 -1.08 25.87 -14.12
C LYS A 211 -0.78 24.53 -13.49
N LEU A 212 0.15 23.78 -14.06
CA LEU A 212 0.41 22.39 -13.67
C LEU A 212 1.19 22.34 -12.35
N GLN A 213 2.23 23.15 -12.22
CA GLN A 213 3.08 23.16 -11.01
C GLN A 213 2.30 23.54 -9.73
N PRO A 214 1.45 24.59 -9.70
CA PRO A 214 0.67 24.93 -8.50
C PRO A 214 -0.41 23.88 -8.20
N SER A 215 -1.04 23.30 -9.24
CA SER A 215 -2.03 22.24 -9.07
C SER A 215 -1.41 20.98 -8.47
N LEU A 216 -0.23 20.59 -8.94
CA LEU A 216 0.54 19.47 -8.40
C LEU A 216 0.94 19.72 -6.94
N ALA A 217 1.46 20.92 -6.62
CA ALA A 217 1.83 21.29 -5.26
C ALA A 217 0.62 21.28 -4.29
N LEU A 218 -0.54 21.75 -4.76
CA LEU A 218 -1.77 21.69 -3.99
C LEU A 218 -2.22 20.24 -3.74
N GLU A 219 -2.12 19.38 -4.74
CA GLU A 219 -2.50 17.97 -4.59
C GLU A 219 -1.54 17.21 -3.68
N MET A 220 -0.23 17.48 -3.77
CA MET A 220 0.76 16.95 -2.81
C MET A 220 0.41 17.36 -1.38
N THR A 221 0.12 18.65 -1.16
CA THR A 221 -0.27 19.15 0.18
C THR A 221 -1.56 18.48 0.69
N LYS A 222 -2.52 18.20 -0.19
CA LYS A 222 -3.74 17.46 0.17
C LYS A 222 -3.44 16.01 0.50
N ALA A 223 -2.57 15.35 -0.27
CA ALA A 223 -2.12 13.99 -0.01
C ALA A 223 -1.46 13.89 1.37
N ASP A 224 -0.50 14.76 1.67
CA ASP A 224 0.18 14.82 2.98
C ASP A 224 -0.82 15.01 4.14
N LYS A 225 -1.85 15.84 3.95
CA LYS A 225 -2.90 16.02 4.96
C LYS A 225 -3.74 14.77 5.15
N ARG A 226 -4.09 14.06 4.07
CA ARG A 226 -4.84 12.79 4.12
C ARG A 226 -4.01 11.72 4.83
N GLU A 227 -2.75 11.58 4.47
CA GLU A 227 -1.80 10.63 5.08
C GLU A 227 -1.57 10.94 6.56
N GLY A 228 -1.27 12.19 6.91
CA GLY A 228 -1.12 12.59 8.31
C GLY A 228 -2.41 12.41 9.13
N GLY A 229 -3.59 12.53 8.51
CA GLY A 229 -4.87 12.18 9.13
C GLY A 229 -5.00 10.69 9.39
N LEU A 230 -4.57 9.84 8.46
CA LEU A 230 -4.59 8.38 8.60
C LEU A 230 -3.59 7.91 9.67
N ILE A 231 -2.37 8.43 9.66
CA ILE A 231 -1.33 8.11 10.65
C ILE A 231 -1.83 8.44 12.07
N ARG A 232 -2.39 9.63 12.30
CA ARG A 232 -2.92 10.00 13.62
C ARG A 232 -4.05 9.08 14.10
N ARG A 233 -4.94 8.64 13.20
CA ARG A 233 -6.00 7.68 13.56
C ARG A 233 -5.41 6.31 13.93
N PHE A 234 -4.41 5.86 13.16
CA PHE A 234 -3.71 4.62 13.45
C PHE A 234 -2.98 4.67 14.79
N GLU A 235 -2.24 5.75 15.07
CA GLU A 235 -1.56 5.96 16.35
C GLU A 235 -2.53 6.01 17.53
N ALA A 236 -3.66 6.71 17.39
CA ALA A 236 -4.70 6.76 18.41
C ALA A 236 -5.29 5.37 18.70
N ALA A 237 -5.61 4.60 17.66
CA ALA A 237 -6.12 3.24 17.79
C ALA A 237 -5.07 2.31 18.42
N ALA A 238 -3.82 2.37 17.97
CA ALA A 238 -2.72 1.60 18.53
C ALA A 238 -2.54 1.91 20.02
N GLY A 239 -2.56 3.19 20.40
CA GLY A 239 -2.49 3.61 21.80
C GLY A 239 -3.64 3.08 22.64
N GLU A 240 -4.87 3.06 22.12
CA GLU A 240 -6.03 2.47 22.80
C GLU A 240 -5.86 0.96 23.01
N TYR A 241 -5.39 0.22 22.00
CA TYR A 241 -5.10 -1.21 22.12
C TYR A 241 -4.00 -1.49 23.14
N THR A 242 -2.92 -0.72 23.15
CA THR A 242 -1.84 -0.84 24.14
C THR A 242 -2.38 -0.62 25.55
N ARG A 243 -3.23 0.40 25.77
CA ARG A 243 -3.87 0.64 27.05
C ARG A 243 -4.74 -0.54 27.48
N ARG A 244 -5.59 -1.04 26.59
CA ARG A 244 -6.48 -2.18 26.87
C ARG A 244 -5.70 -3.47 27.18
N LEU A 245 -4.57 -3.69 26.50
CA LEU A 245 -3.68 -4.82 26.79
C LEU A 245 -3.06 -4.69 28.19
N ALA A 246 -2.60 -3.48 28.56
CA ALA A 246 -2.07 -3.22 29.90
C ALA A 246 -3.13 -3.44 30.99
N GLU A 247 -4.37 -3.00 30.78
CA GLU A 247 -5.50 -3.25 31.69
C GLU A 247 -5.78 -4.74 31.87
N LEU A 248 -5.82 -5.51 30.77
CA LEU A 248 -6.01 -6.96 30.82
C LEU A 248 -4.86 -7.68 31.55
N GLN A 249 -3.62 -7.25 31.31
CA GLN A 249 -2.46 -7.79 32.01
C GLN A 249 -2.50 -7.48 33.51
N ALA A 250 -2.84 -6.25 33.88
CA ALA A 250 -3.01 -5.86 35.28
C ALA A 250 -4.11 -6.68 35.97
N ALA A 251 -5.26 -6.84 35.32
CA ALA A 251 -6.37 -7.67 35.83
C ALA A 251 -5.94 -9.15 36.01
N ARG A 252 -5.20 -9.70 35.03
CA ARG A 252 -4.67 -11.06 35.12
C ARG A 252 -3.69 -11.22 36.29
N VAL A 253 -2.75 -10.31 36.46
CA VAL A 253 -1.78 -10.33 37.56
C VAL A 253 -2.50 -10.23 38.90
N ALA A 254 -3.50 -9.35 39.03
CA ALA A 254 -4.32 -9.24 40.23
C ALA A 254 -5.06 -10.55 40.55
N SER A 255 -5.67 -11.19 39.54
CA SER A 255 -6.35 -12.48 39.69
C SER A 255 -5.40 -13.59 40.12
N LEU A 256 -4.20 -13.68 39.52
CA LEU A 256 -3.18 -14.65 39.93
C LEU A 256 -2.71 -14.40 41.36
N GLY A 257 -2.54 -13.14 41.76
CA GLY A 257 -2.19 -12.77 43.13
C GLY A 257 -3.26 -13.17 44.15
N TYR A 258 -4.55 -13.07 43.78
CA TYR A 258 -5.65 -13.56 44.63
C TYR A 258 -5.60 -15.08 44.80
N ILE A 259 -5.47 -15.82 43.70
CA ILE A 259 -5.38 -17.30 43.72
C ILE A 259 -4.17 -17.75 44.55
N GLN A 260 -3.02 -17.09 44.39
CA GLN A 260 -1.81 -17.39 45.17
C GLN A 260 -2.06 -17.24 46.67
N LYS A 261 -2.77 -16.18 47.09
CA LYS A 261 -3.12 -15.97 48.50
C LYS A 261 -4.07 -17.05 49.02
N GLU A 262 -5.05 -17.49 48.22
CA GLU A 262 -5.94 -18.59 48.60
C GLU A 262 -5.17 -19.91 48.77
N ILE A 263 -4.24 -20.23 47.86
CA ILE A 263 -3.38 -21.41 47.98
C ILE A 263 -2.58 -21.35 49.28
N THR A 264 -1.89 -20.23 49.56
CA THR A 264 -1.13 -20.08 50.81
C THR A 264 -2.01 -20.17 52.06
N ALA A 265 -3.25 -19.66 52.00
CA ALA A 265 -4.19 -19.79 53.11
C ALA A 265 -4.66 -21.23 53.31
N LEU A 266 -4.85 -22.00 52.24
CA LEU A 266 -5.16 -23.43 52.30
C LEU A 266 -3.99 -24.22 52.90
N ASP A 267 -2.77 -23.97 52.45
CA ASP A 267 -1.56 -24.62 52.98
C ASP A 267 -1.42 -24.41 54.50
N LEU A 268 -1.70 -23.18 54.96
CA LEU A 268 -1.68 -22.86 56.39
C LEU A 268 -2.77 -23.62 57.17
N ARG A 269 -4.00 -23.71 56.61
CA ARG A 269 -5.09 -24.47 57.23
C ARG A 269 -4.74 -25.95 57.32
N ASP A 270 -4.17 -26.52 56.27
CA ASP A 270 -3.76 -27.92 56.26
C ASP A 270 -2.65 -28.18 57.28
N ALA A 271 -1.66 -27.29 57.39
CA ALA A 271 -0.63 -27.38 58.43
C ALA A 271 -1.23 -27.38 59.85
N THR A 272 -2.13 -26.43 60.15
CA THR A 272 -2.79 -26.37 61.47
C THR A 272 -3.65 -27.60 61.75
N ARG A 273 -4.31 -28.15 60.73
CA ARG A 273 -5.10 -29.39 60.84
C ARG A 273 -4.21 -30.60 61.13
N ILE A 274 -3.07 -30.71 60.44
CA ILE A 274 -2.07 -31.76 60.67
C ILE A 274 -1.54 -31.68 62.10
N GLU A 275 -1.16 -30.48 62.57
CA GLU A 275 -0.69 -30.27 63.95
C GLU A 275 -1.74 -30.67 64.99
N SER A 276 -3.00 -30.31 64.76
CA SER A 276 -4.13 -30.72 65.62
C SER A 276 -4.27 -32.25 65.69
N HIS A 277 -4.20 -32.94 64.55
CA HIS A 277 -4.28 -34.41 64.53
C HIS A 277 -3.07 -35.07 65.21
N LEU A 278 -1.87 -34.52 65.03
CA LEU A 278 -0.67 -35.01 65.70
C LEU A 278 -0.77 -34.84 67.23
N ALA A 279 -1.33 -33.73 67.70
CA ALA A 279 -1.57 -33.50 69.13
C ALA A 279 -2.59 -34.49 69.72
N GLU A 280 -3.67 -34.78 68.99
CA GLU A 280 -4.67 -35.77 69.39
C GLU A 280 -4.07 -37.19 69.45
N ILE A 281 -3.29 -37.58 68.43
CA ILE A 281 -2.56 -38.86 68.42
C ILE A 281 -1.61 -38.96 69.62
N LYS A 282 -0.90 -37.87 69.95
CA LYS A 282 0.00 -37.83 71.12
C LYS A 282 -0.78 -38.06 72.41
N LYS A 283 -1.90 -37.35 72.60
CA LYS A 283 -2.78 -37.52 73.77
C LYS A 283 -3.27 -38.95 73.91
N LEU A 284 -3.70 -39.58 72.81
CA LEU A 284 -4.12 -40.98 72.81
C LEU A 284 -2.99 -41.94 73.18
N LYS A 285 -1.76 -41.69 72.71
CA LYS A 285 -0.58 -42.46 73.09
C LYS A 285 -0.29 -42.35 74.59
N ASP A 286 -0.37 -41.15 75.15
CA ASP A 286 -0.14 -40.91 76.57
C ASP A 286 -1.18 -41.65 77.42
N MET A 287 -2.47 -41.60 77.06
CA MET A 287 -3.52 -42.38 77.73
C MET A 287 -3.28 -43.90 77.68
N VAL A 288 -2.83 -44.43 76.54
CA VAL A 288 -2.51 -45.86 76.40
C VAL A 288 -1.32 -46.27 77.27
N LEU A 289 -0.33 -45.38 77.46
CA LEU A 289 0.79 -45.62 78.35
C LEU A 289 0.33 -45.64 79.82
N GLU A 290 -0.50 -44.69 80.24
CA GLU A 290 -1.09 -44.66 81.59
C GLU A 290 -1.90 -45.93 81.90
N GLU A 291 -2.76 -46.37 80.98
CA GLU A 291 -3.54 -47.61 81.13
C GLU A 291 -2.66 -48.86 81.25
N ARG A 292 -1.52 -48.89 80.56
CA ARG A 292 -0.54 -49.98 80.66
C ARG A 292 0.19 -49.97 82.00
N GLU A 293 0.49 -48.80 82.56
CA GLU A 293 1.08 -48.68 83.90
C GLU A 293 0.10 -49.10 85.00
N ILE A 294 -1.20 -48.87 84.83
CA ILE A 294 -2.23 -49.31 85.78
C ILE A 294 -2.44 -50.83 85.73
N SER A 295 -2.29 -51.44 84.56
CA SER A 295 -2.60 -52.87 84.33
C SER A 295 -1.43 -53.83 84.58
N GLY A 296 -0.20 -53.32 84.74
CA GLY A 296 1.02 -54.11 84.94
C GLY A 296 1.46 -54.16 86.40
#